data_AF-A0A8T3MW29-F1
#
_entry.id   AF-A0A8T3MW29-F1
#
_cell.length_a   1.000
_cell.length_b   1.000
_cell.length_c   1.000
_cell.angle_alpha   90.00
_cell.angle_beta   90.00
_cell.angle_gamma   90.00
#
_symmetry.space_group_name_H-M   'P 1'
#
loop_
_entity.id
_entity.type
_entity.pdbx_description
1 polymer ?
#
loop_
_entity_poly.entity_id
_entity_poly.type
_entity_poly.pdbx_seq_one_letter_code
_entity_poly.pdbx_strand_id
1 'polypeptide(L)'
;MRTSIDDPDLEIPEIDLSRATWVPSRFARKPGEKTEICLDGAVEYQLRLIPSTKVLGRFTSTLDAWPAIIEAAESGRSPRTMSLDAIGAAGERWHMAAGRFLVAFARLNNGEPHPNAGRAARSPRRVAER
;
A
#
# COMPACT_ATOMS: atom_id res chain seq x y z
N MET A 1 -1.58 -9.50 -31.96
CA MET A 1 -0.47 -8.79 -32.61
C MET A 1 0.31 -8.08 -31.51
N ARG A 2 1.52 -8.54 -31.21
CA ARG A 2 2.39 -8.03 -30.13
C ARG A 2 3.51 -7.29 -30.86
N THR A 3 3.53 -5.96 -30.81
CA THR A 3 4.60 -5.15 -31.40
C THR A 3 5.79 -5.23 -30.45
N SER A 4 6.75 -6.12 -30.71
CA SER A 4 8.08 -5.99 -30.10
C SER A 4 8.73 -4.77 -30.75
N ILE A 5 9.01 -3.76 -29.94
CA ILE A 5 9.88 -2.65 -30.33
C ILE A 5 11.29 -3.19 -30.14
N ASP A 6 11.75 -3.97 -31.13
CA ASP A 6 13.16 -4.35 -31.28
C ASP A 6 13.81 -3.26 -32.13
N ASP A 7 13.96 -2.06 -31.55
CA ASP A 7 14.76 -1.00 -32.14
C ASP A 7 16.22 -1.22 -31.70
N PRO A 8 17.12 -1.65 -32.61
CA PRO A 8 18.51 -1.94 -32.28
C PRO A 8 19.32 -0.70 -31.91
N ASP A 9 18.78 0.51 -32.12
CA ASP A 9 19.44 1.79 -31.82
C ASP A 9 19.01 2.36 -30.45
N LEU A 10 18.18 1.64 -29.68
CA LEU A 10 17.93 1.96 -28.27
C LEU A 10 19.14 1.55 -27.42
N GLU A 11 20.12 2.46 -27.31
CA GLU A 11 21.14 2.38 -26.27
C GLU A 11 20.46 2.46 -24.90
N ILE A 12 20.31 1.32 -24.23
CA ILE A 12 19.91 1.29 -22.81
C ILE A 12 21.17 1.69 -22.02
N PRO A 13 21.21 2.88 -21.39
CA PRO A 13 22.39 3.30 -20.65
C PRO A 13 22.64 2.30 -19.52
N GLU A 14 23.85 1.74 -19.48
CA GLU A 14 24.27 0.83 -18.43
C GLU A 14 24.45 1.64 -17.13
N ILE A 15 23.42 1.63 -16.28
CA ILE A 15 23.44 2.38 -15.03
C ILE A 15 24.41 1.69 -14.07
N ASP A 16 25.58 2.29 -13.86
CA ASP A 16 26.53 1.85 -12.84
C ASP A 16 26.01 2.12 -11.42
N LEU A 17 25.34 1.11 -10.85
CA LEU A 17 24.83 1.14 -9.49
C LEU A 17 25.90 0.85 -8.42
N SER A 18 27.17 0.58 -8.80
CA SER A 18 28.24 0.28 -7.83
C SER A 18 28.56 1.46 -6.91
N ARG A 19 28.22 2.68 -7.35
CA ARG A 19 28.33 3.93 -6.57
C ARG A 19 26.99 4.43 -6.02
N ALA A 20 25.89 3.72 -6.28
CA ALA A 20 24.58 4.12 -5.79
C ALA A 20 24.52 3.95 -4.27
N THR A 21 24.42 5.07 -3.56
CA THR A 21 24.17 5.06 -2.12
C THR A 21 22.67 5.03 -1.89
N TRP A 22 22.18 4.00 -1.19
CA TRP A 22 20.77 3.95 -0.81
C TRP A 22 20.51 4.99 0.28
N VAL A 23 19.80 6.04 -0.07
CA VAL A 23 19.33 7.06 0.88
C VAL A 23 17.86 6.77 1.17
N PRO A 24 17.46 6.61 2.44
CA PRO A 24 16.06 6.53 2.79
C PRO A 24 15.34 7.78 2.24
N SER A 25 14.22 7.60 1.56
CA SER A 25 13.39 8.74 1.15
C SER A 25 13.07 9.59 2.38
N ARG A 26 13.06 10.93 2.24
CA ARG A 26 12.57 11.82 3.30
C ARG A 26 11.08 11.60 3.63
N PHE A 27 10.36 10.99 2.69
CA PHE A 27 8.99 10.54 2.84
C PHE A 27 8.90 9.06 3.24
N ALA A 28 10.05 8.41 3.49
CA ALA A 28 10.07 7.05 4.03
C ALA A 28 9.54 7.12 5.45
N ARG A 29 8.42 6.43 5.64
CA ARG A 29 7.75 6.31 6.91
C ARG A 29 8.67 5.62 7.93
N LYS A 30 8.65 6.08 9.19
CA LYS A 30 9.38 5.41 10.27
C LYS A 30 8.75 4.03 10.55
N PRO A 31 9.54 3.04 10.98
CA PRO A 31 8.99 1.78 11.45
C PRO A 31 7.97 2.01 12.58
N GLY A 32 6.79 1.38 12.51
CA GLY A 32 5.73 1.52 13.52
C GLY A 32 4.84 2.76 13.39
N GLU A 33 5.19 3.73 12.55
CA GLU A 33 4.39 4.94 12.35
C GLU A 33 3.11 4.61 11.55
N LYS A 34 1.95 5.04 12.02
CA LYS A 34 0.70 4.87 11.27
C LYS A 34 0.57 5.95 10.19
N THR A 35 -0.07 5.61 9.08
CA THR A 35 -0.28 6.52 7.96
C THR A 35 -1.76 6.71 7.72
N GLU A 36 -2.17 7.97 7.75
CA GLU A 36 -3.50 8.38 7.31
C GLU A 36 -3.48 8.67 5.81
N ILE A 37 -4.52 8.23 5.11
CA ILE A 37 -4.77 8.59 3.72
C ILE A 37 -5.98 9.52 3.70
N CYS A 38 -5.71 10.79 3.42
CA CYS A 38 -6.72 11.81 3.21
C CYS A 38 -6.99 11.93 1.70
N LEU A 39 -8.24 11.68 1.29
CA LEU A 39 -8.69 11.96 -0.07
C LEU A 39 -9.39 13.31 -0.08
N ASP A 40 -8.99 14.21 -0.99
CA ASP A 40 -9.60 15.53 -1.10
C ASP A 40 -11.10 15.41 -1.33
N GLY A 41 -11.90 16.03 -0.44
CA GLY A 41 -13.36 15.97 -0.48
C GLY A 41 -13.98 14.75 0.20
N ALA A 42 -13.19 13.77 0.66
CA ALA A 42 -13.71 12.68 1.49
C ALA A 42 -14.04 13.18 2.90
N VAL A 43 -15.25 12.83 3.37
CA VAL A 43 -15.73 13.16 4.73
C VAL A 43 -15.94 11.91 5.59
N GLU A 44 -16.02 10.73 4.96
CA GLU A 44 -16.17 9.44 5.62
C GLU A 44 -15.45 8.35 4.82
N TYR A 45 -15.04 7.29 5.51
CA TYR A 45 -14.55 6.05 4.96
C TYR A 45 -15.47 4.91 5.37
N GLN A 46 -15.79 4.04 4.43
CA GLN A 46 -16.74 2.95 4.63
C GLN A 46 -16.10 1.61 4.29
N LEU A 47 -16.02 0.71 5.26
CA LEU A 47 -15.68 -0.69 5.04
C LEU A 47 -16.97 -1.45 4.69
N ARG A 48 -17.00 -2.10 3.55
CA ARG A 48 -18.17 -2.87 3.09
C ARG A 48 -17.77 -4.23 2.53
N LEU A 49 -18.78 -5.06 2.31
CA LEU A 49 -18.64 -6.29 1.58
C LEU A 49 -18.69 -6.09 0.06
N ILE A 50 -18.23 -7.10 -0.68
CA ILE A 50 -18.45 -7.32 -2.11
C ILE A 50 -18.79 -8.79 -2.36
N PRO A 51 -19.75 -9.10 -3.25
CA PRO A 51 -20.55 -8.16 -4.06
C PRO A 51 -21.70 -7.47 -3.28
N SER A 52 -22.06 -7.97 -2.09
CA SER A 52 -23.10 -7.34 -1.25
C SER A 52 -22.68 -5.94 -0.81
N THR A 53 -23.55 -4.93 -0.90
CA THR A 53 -23.27 -3.56 -0.45
C THR A 53 -23.33 -3.39 1.08
N LYS A 54 -23.38 -4.49 1.85
CA LYS A 54 -23.45 -4.44 3.31
C LYS A 54 -22.24 -3.70 3.90
N VAL A 55 -22.52 -2.70 4.71
CA VAL A 55 -21.52 -1.92 5.45
C VAL A 55 -21.13 -2.66 6.73
N LEU A 56 -19.83 -2.80 6.97
CA LEU A 56 -19.25 -3.36 8.19
C LEU A 56 -18.86 -2.27 9.18
N GLY A 57 -18.47 -1.09 8.70
CA GLY A 57 -18.10 0.04 9.53
C GLY A 57 -17.99 1.34 8.73
N ARG A 58 -18.14 2.45 9.44
CA ARG A 58 -17.95 3.82 8.95
C ARG A 58 -16.97 4.52 9.86
N PHE A 59 -16.08 5.30 9.27
CA PHE A 59 -14.94 5.91 9.95
C PHE A 59 -14.73 7.31 9.41
N THR A 60 -14.37 8.26 10.27
CA THR A 60 -14.00 9.61 9.83
C THR A 60 -12.55 9.67 9.35
N SER A 61 -11.73 8.71 9.76
CA SER A 61 -10.33 8.59 9.37
C SER A 61 -9.99 7.17 8.93
N THR A 62 -9.04 7.06 8.01
CA THR A 62 -8.45 5.76 7.67
C THR A 62 -7.62 5.17 8.80
N LEU A 63 -7.13 5.97 9.75
CA LEU A 63 -6.42 5.50 10.94
C LEU A 63 -7.28 4.56 11.79
N ASP A 64 -8.59 4.82 11.84
CA ASP A 64 -9.58 3.98 12.53
C ASP A 64 -10.04 2.80 11.66
N ALA A 65 -10.04 2.98 10.33
CA ALA A 65 -10.42 1.93 9.40
C ALA A 65 -9.37 0.79 9.34
N TRP A 66 -8.07 1.09 9.44
CA TRP A 66 -7.01 0.08 9.36
C TRP A 66 -7.14 -1.06 10.38
N PRO A 67 -7.24 -0.80 11.70
CA PRO A 67 -7.40 -1.87 12.67
C PRO A 67 -8.70 -2.67 12.43
N ALA A 68 -9.81 -2.01 12.07
CA ALA A 68 -11.07 -2.70 11.80
C ALA A 68 -11.00 -3.65 10.58
N ILE A 69 -10.25 -3.28 9.54
CA ILE A 69 -9.99 -4.15 8.38
C ILE A 69 -9.18 -5.38 8.80
N ILE A 70 -8.14 -5.19 9.62
CA ILE A 70 -7.27 -6.27 10.09
C ILE A 70 -8.06 -7.22 10.98
N GLU A 71 -8.80 -6.69 11.94
CA GLU A 71 -9.66 -7.46 12.85
C GLU A 71 -10.69 -8.28 12.08
N ALA A 72 -11.38 -7.68 11.11
CA ALA A 72 -12.35 -8.40 10.29
C ALA A 72 -11.69 -9.58 9.54
N ALA A 73 -10.48 -9.40 9.02
CA ALA A 73 -9.75 -10.48 8.36
C ALA A 73 -9.33 -11.58 9.35
N GLU A 74 -8.84 -11.20 10.53
CA GLU A 74 -8.41 -12.11 11.59
C GLU A 74 -9.58 -12.87 12.22
N SER A 75 -10.78 -12.29 12.21
CA SER A 75 -12.03 -12.95 12.61
C SER A 75 -12.55 -13.93 11.55
N GLY A 76 -11.76 -14.27 10.53
CA GLY A 76 -12.09 -15.25 9.49
C GLY A 76 -12.81 -14.68 8.27
N ARG A 77 -12.97 -13.35 8.15
CA ARG A 77 -13.56 -12.77 6.95
C ARG A 77 -12.56 -12.80 5.79
N SER A 78 -13.00 -13.31 4.65
CA SER A 78 -12.16 -13.33 3.45
C SER A 78 -11.85 -11.89 2.98
N PRO A 79 -10.56 -11.51 2.84
CA PRO A 79 -10.20 -10.19 2.30
C PRO A 79 -10.79 -9.94 0.91
N ARG A 80 -10.96 -11.01 0.11
CA ARG A 80 -11.55 -10.98 -1.24
C ARG A 80 -12.98 -10.44 -1.26
N THR A 81 -13.68 -10.47 -0.13
CA THR A 81 -15.07 -9.99 -0.02
C THR A 81 -15.16 -8.63 0.65
N MET A 82 -14.05 -7.92 0.88
CA MET A 82 -14.05 -6.61 1.53
C MET A 82 -13.56 -5.50 0.59
N SER A 83 -14.13 -4.31 0.77
CA SER A 83 -13.78 -3.07 0.06
C SER A 83 -13.78 -1.90 1.04
N LEU A 84 -12.76 -1.07 0.98
CA LEU A 84 -12.75 0.23 1.62
C LEU A 84 -13.03 1.30 0.56
N ASP A 85 -14.03 2.14 0.83
CA ASP A 85 -14.36 3.27 -0.02
C ASP A 85 -14.28 4.57 0.79
N ALA A 86 -13.93 5.67 0.12
CA ALA A 86 -14.09 7.02 0.64
C ALA A 86 -15.42 7.60 0.14
N ILE A 87 -16.10 8.33 1.00
CA ILE A 87 -17.40 8.95 0.74
C ILE A 87 -17.22 10.46 0.89
N GLY A 88 -17.63 11.22 -0.11
CA GLY A 88 -17.61 12.67 -0.06
C GLY A 88 -18.92 13.29 0.40
N ALA A 89 -18.93 14.61 0.53
CA ALA A 89 -20.02 15.34 1.19
C ALA A 89 -21.36 15.25 0.45
N ALA A 90 -21.35 15.06 -0.87
CA ALA A 90 -22.55 14.86 -1.68
C ALA A 90 -22.92 13.38 -1.86
N GLY A 91 -22.24 12.48 -1.14
CA GLY A 91 -22.46 11.02 -1.20
C GLY A 91 -21.74 10.33 -2.36
N GLU A 92 -20.88 11.04 -3.08
CA GLU A 92 -19.98 10.47 -4.06
C GLU A 92 -19.06 9.44 -3.41
N ARG A 93 -18.78 8.35 -4.13
CA ARG A 93 -18.01 7.22 -3.61
C ARG A 93 -16.78 6.98 -4.46
N TRP A 94 -15.62 6.98 -3.81
CA TRP A 94 -14.35 6.61 -4.42
C TRP A 94 -13.86 5.29 -3.84
N HIS A 95 -13.50 4.36 -4.72
CA HIS A 95 -12.94 3.10 -4.31
C HIS A 95 -11.46 3.27 -3.92
N MET A 96 -11.09 2.90 -2.70
CA MET A 96 -9.69 2.99 -2.25
C MET A 96 -8.93 1.70 -2.51
N ALA A 97 -9.45 0.59 -1.99
CA ALA A 97 -8.83 -0.72 -2.13
C ALA A 97 -9.84 -1.84 -1.85
N ALA A 98 -9.64 -2.99 -2.49
CA ALA A 98 -10.42 -4.19 -2.25
C ALA A 98 -9.54 -5.43 -2.23
N GLY A 99 -10.13 -6.50 -1.70
CA GLY A 99 -9.61 -7.83 -1.89
C GLY A 99 -8.37 -8.14 -1.06
N ARG A 100 -7.52 -9.05 -1.58
CA ARG A 100 -6.29 -9.47 -0.89
C ARG A 100 -5.32 -8.32 -0.59
N PHE A 101 -5.34 -7.27 -1.40
CA PHE A 101 -4.45 -6.12 -1.24
C PHE A 101 -4.93 -5.19 -0.14
N LEU A 102 -6.23 -5.17 0.18
CA LEU A 102 -6.78 -4.32 1.23
C LEU A 102 -6.15 -4.61 2.60
N VAL A 103 -6.00 -5.88 2.99
CA VAL A 103 -5.41 -6.23 4.29
C VAL A 103 -3.92 -5.93 4.32
N ALA A 104 -3.17 -6.27 3.26
CA ALA A 104 -1.75 -5.93 3.19
C ALA A 104 -1.54 -4.41 3.26
N PHE A 105 -2.43 -3.64 2.63
CA PHE A 105 -2.43 -2.19 2.65
C PHE A 105 -2.80 -1.64 4.02
N ALA A 106 -3.82 -2.18 4.68
CA ALA A 106 -4.21 -1.79 6.04
C ALA A 106 -3.09 -2.08 7.05
N ARG A 107 -2.48 -3.26 6.98
CA ARG A 107 -1.32 -3.64 7.82
C ARG A 107 -0.15 -2.71 7.63
N LEU A 108 0.22 -2.46 6.37
CA LEU A 108 1.27 -1.52 6.03
C LEU A 108 0.96 -0.17 6.66
N ASN A 109 -0.20 0.43 6.40
CA ASN A 109 -0.56 1.76 6.93
C ASN A 109 -0.84 1.79 8.44
N ASN A 110 -1.10 0.64 9.09
CA ASN A 110 -1.25 0.53 10.55
C ASN A 110 0.10 0.40 11.29
N GLY A 111 1.22 0.56 10.60
CA GLY A 111 2.56 0.58 11.21
C GLY A 111 3.36 -0.71 11.06
N GLU A 112 2.81 -1.76 10.42
CA GLU A 112 3.58 -2.99 10.20
C GLU A 112 4.77 -2.74 9.26
N PRO A 113 5.87 -3.49 9.42
CA PRO A 113 7.02 -3.39 8.54
C PRO A 113 6.61 -3.60 7.07
N HIS A 114 7.24 -2.85 6.17
CA HIS A 114 7.08 -3.13 4.75
C HIS A 114 7.55 -4.57 4.47
N PRO A 115 6.81 -5.39 3.68
CA PRO A 115 7.17 -6.79 3.44
C PRO A 115 8.58 -6.97 2.84
N ASN A 116 9.13 -5.92 2.21
CA ASN A 116 10.50 -5.89 1.67
C ASN A 116 11.56 -5.28 2.60
N ALA A 117 11.21 -4.84 3.82
CA ALA A 117 12.16 -4.19 4.74
C ALA A 117 13.36 -5.09 5.07
N GLY A 118 13.13 -6.41 5.19
CA GLY A 118 14.20 -7.39 5.41
C GLY A 118 15.05 -7.70 4.16
N ARG A 119 14.59 -7.35 2.95
CA ARG A 119 15.32 -7.59 1.69
C ARG A 119 16.37 -6.51 1.45
N ALA A 120 16.09 -5.27 1.83
CA ALA A 120 17.06 -4.16 1.79
C ALA A 120 18.20 -4.33 2.81
N ALA A 121 17.94 -4.98 3.95
CA ALA A 121 18.97 -5.27 4.97
C ALA A 121 19.95 -6.39 4.55
N ARG A 122 19.65 -7.16 3.50
CA ARG A 122 20.47 -8.28 3.01
C ARG A 122 21.34 -7.95 1.79
N SER A 123 21.49 -6.69 1.42
CA SER A 123 22.57 -6.32 0.49
C SER A 123 23.89 -6.51 1.22
N PRO A 124 24.75 -7.47 0.81
CA PRO A 124 26.04 -7.65 1.46
C PRO A 124 26.85 -6.36 1.30
N ARG A 125 27.18 -5.71 2.41
CA ARG A 125 28.28 -4.74 2.45
C ARG A 125 29.54 -5.52 2.08
N ARG A 126 29.97 -5.47 0.82
CA ARG A 126 31.35 -5.81 0.49
C ARG A 126 32.21 -4.70 1.08
N VAL A 127 32.74 -4.95 2.27
CA VAL A 127 33.79 -4.11 2.85
C VAL A 127 35.05 -4.46 2.07
N ALA A 128 35.63 -3.50 1.36
CA ALA A 128 36.96 -3.68 0.81
C ALA A 128 37.94 -3.76 1.99
N GLU A 129 38.50 -4.94 2.21
CA GLU A 129 39.66 -5.10 3.09
C GLU A 129 40.86 -4.40 2.43
N ARG A 130 41.58 -3.62 3.24
CA ARG A 130 42.78 -2.88 2.86
C ARG A 130 44.03 -3.69 3.18
#